data_AF-A0A0B5EPS3-F1
#
_entry.id   AF-A0A0B5EPS3-F1
#
_cell.length_a   1.000
_cell.length_b   1.000
_cell.length_c   1.000
_cell.angle_alpha   90.00
_cell.angle_beta   90.00
_cell.angle_gamma   90.00
#
_symmetry.space_group_name_H-M   'P 1'
#
loop_
_entity.id
_entity.type
_entity.pdbx_description
1 polymer ?
#
loop_
_entity_poly.entity_id
_entity_poly.type
_entity_poly.pdbx_seq_one_letter_code
_entity_poly.pdbx_strand_id
1 'polypeptide(L)'
;MDVYEDPATWKPEPVRPRRQLIPQFLASVVFFPVFCGVFAAVFAVLLAIGLFTEALAIVSDRYERAFLRMMDQTAGRLLPLASWCVTWPELRHEGDTAFYRARVDKVVGNWTKRASAPAEPKKPKPPVECEIPLRAYRGVGGGHVAEVALAQGWELRPSDVRREVRLWWSAAS
;
A
#
# COMPACT_ATOMS: atom_id res chain seq x y z
N MET A 1 1.85 25.85 -3.18
CA MET A 1 3.31 25.95 -3.46
C MET A 1 3.87 24.58 -3.14
N ASP A 2 4.10 23.75 -4.16
CA ASP A 2 4.73 22.45 -3.98
C ASP A 2 6.23 22.69 -3.74
N VAL A 3 6.63 22.59 -2.48
CA VAL A 3 8.04 22.73 -2.11
C VAL A 3 8.76 21.50 -2.64
N TYR A 4 9.61 21.69 -3.65
CA TYR A 4 10.54 20.66 -4.08
C TYR A 4 11.51 20.40 -2.91
N GLU A 5 11.32 19.27 -2.23
CA GLU A 5 12.21 18.82 -1.17
C GLU A 5 13.28 17.94 -1.79
N ASP A 6 14.55 18.33 -1.64
CA ASP A 6 15.67 17.57 -2.19
C ASP A 6 15.70 16.15 -1.60
N PRO A 7 15.62 15.10 -2.43
CA PRO A 7 15.63 13.71 -1.96
C PRO A 7 16.85 13.33 -1.11
N ALA A 8 17.98 14.05 -1.27
CA ALA A 8 19.16 13.85 -0.44
C ALA A 8 18.93 14.17 1.05
N THR A 9 17.89 14.94 1.37
CA THR A 9 17.51 15.28 2.74
C THR A 9 16.63 14.22 3.43
N TRP A 10 16.12 13.25 2.67
CA TRP A 10 15.18 12.23 3.14
C TRP A 10 15.89 11.11 3.89
N LYS A 11 16.20 11.38 5.16
CA LYS A 11 16.94 10.49 6.06
C LYS A 11 16.10 9.31 6.57
N PRO A 12 16.76 8.24 7.05
CA PRO A 12 16.09 7.15 7.77
C PRO A 12 15.30 7.66 8.98
N GLU A 13 14.18 7.02 9.26
CA GLU A 13 13.37 7.31 10.45
C GLU A 13 14.05 6.72 11.69
N PRO A 14 13.93 7.35 12.88
CA PRO A 14 14.47 6.79 14.10
C PRO A 14 13.94 5.37 14.37
N VAL A 15 14.87 4.51 14.78
CA VAL A 15 14.60 3.10 15.15
C VAL A 15 13.67 3.07 16.35
N ARG A 16 12.53 2.38 16.22
CA ARG A 16 11.60 2.22 17.33
C ARG A 16 12.14 1.24 18.36
N PRO A 17 12.02 1.52 19.68
CA PRO A 17 12.48 0.59 20.69
C PRO A 17 11.65 -0.70 20.66
N ARG A 18 12.32 -1.86 20.80
CA ARG A 18 11.66 -3.17 20.81
C ARG A 18 10.55 -3.29 21.85
N ARG A 19 10.69 -2.63 23.00
CA ARG A 19 9.68 -2.59 24.07
C ARG A 19 8.34 -1.98 23.61
N GLN A 20 8.35 -1.12 22.59
CA GLN A 20 7.16 -0.57 21.97
C GLN A 20 6.62 -1.47 20.85
N LEU A 21 7.52 -2.08 20.05
CA LEU A 21 7.14 -2.92 18.91
C LEU A 21 6.53 -4.26 19.31
N ILE A 22 7.04 -4.90 20.37
CA ILE A 22 6.54 -6.21 20.83
C ILE A 22 5.04 -6.18 21.16
N PRO A 23 4.54 -5.27 22.02
CA PRO A 23 3.10 -5.23 22.32
C PRO A 23 2.26 -4.84 21.10
N GLN A 24 2.76 -3.96 20.22
CA GLN A 24 2.06 -3.61 18.98
C GLN A 24 1.96 -4.82 18.03
N PHE A 25 3.03 -5.62 17.92
CA PHE A 25 3.01 -6.85 17.13
C PHE A 25 2.03 -7.87 17.70
N LEU A 26 2.03 -8.09 19.03
CA LEU A 26 1.06 -8.98 19.68
C LEU A 26 -0.39 -8.50 19.46
N ALA A 27 -0.63 -7.20 19.63
CA ALA A 27 -1.94 -6.61 19.34
C ALA A 27 -2.33 -6.82 17.86
N SER A 28 -1.39 -6.70 16.93
CA SER A 28 -1.61 -6.92 15.50
C SER A 28 -1.95 -8.38 15.19
N VAL A 29 -1.26 -9.33 15.82
CA VAL A 29 -1.50 -10.78 15.66
C VAL A 29 -2.88 -11.20 16.15
N VAL A 30 -3.41 -10.55 17.20
CA VAL A 30 -4.77 -10.80 17.69
C VAL A 30 -5.82 -10.01 16.89
N PHE A 31 -5.53 -8.76 16.55
CA PHE A 31 -6.44 -7.91 15.80
C PHE A 31 -6.69 -8.44 14.39
N PHE A 32 -5.64 -8.86 13.68
CA PHE A 32 -5.74 -9.32 12.30
C PHE A 32 -6.77 -10.46 12.08
N PRO A 33 -6.75 -11.59 12.84
CA PRO A 33 -7.74 -12.64 12.66
C PRO A 33 -9.16 -12.20 13.05
N VAL A 34 -9.32 -11.37 14.08
CA VAL A 34 -10.63 -10.79 14.44
C VAL A 34 -11.14 -9.92 13.30
N PHE A 35 -10.30 -9.06 12.77
CA PHE A 35 -10.61 -8.19 11.65
C PHE A 35 -10.99 -8.99 10.39
N CYS A 36 -10.23 -10.04 10.05
CA CYS A 36 -10.57 -10.97 8.98
C CYS A 36 -11.90 -11.67 9.23
N GLY A 37 -12.18 -12.10 10.46
CA GLY A 37 -13.45 -12.72 10.84
C GLY A 37 -14.65 -11.78 10.67
N VAL A 38 -14.52 -10.53 11.11
CA VAL A 38 -15.53 -9.47 10.89
C VAL A 38 -15.73 -9.25 9.39
N PHE A 39 -14.65 -9.16 8.61
CA PHE A 39 -14.75 -8.95 7.17
C PHE A 39 -15.43 -10.13 6.46
N ALA A 40 -15.08 -11.36 6.83
CA ALA A 40 -15.72 -12.57 6.31
C ALA A 40 -17.21 -12.61 6.67
N ALA A 41 -17.58 -12.22 7.89
CA ALA A 41 -18.98 -12.13 8.31
C ALA A 41 -19.74 -11.05 7.51
N VAL A 42 -19.18 -9.85 7.35
CA VAL A 42 -19.78 -8.78 6.53
C VAL A 42 -19.93 -9.25 5.09
N PHE A 43 -18.91 -9.87 4.51
CA PHE A 43 -18.96 -10.43 3.16
C PHE A 43 -20.03 -11.51 3.03
N ALA A 44 -20.14 -12.42 4.01
CA ALA A 44 -21.18 -13.45 4.03
C ALA A 44 -22.59 -12.84 4.11
N VAL A 45 -22.79 -11.79 4.92
CA VAL A 45 -24.07 -11.05 4.98
C VAL A 45 -24.37 -10.39 3.64
N LEU A 46 -23.38 -9.74 3.01
CA LEU A 46 -23.54 -9.14 1.69
C LEU A 46 -23.84 -10.18 0.61
N LEU A 47 -23.21 -11.35 0.65
CA LEU A 47 -23.53 -12.46 -0.24
C LEU A 47 -24.93 -12.99 0.00
N ALA A 48 -25.35 -13.16 1.25
CA ALA A 48 -26.71 -13.59 1.57
C ALA A 48 -27.73 -12.58 1.02
N ILE A 49 -27.51 -11.27 1.26
CA ILE A 49 -28.32 -10.20 0.66
C ILE A 49 -28.30 -10.30 -0.87
N GLY A 50 -27.13 -10.48 -1.49
CA GLY A 50 -26.95 -10.68 -2.93
C GLY A 50 -27.76 -11.85 -3.49
N LEU A 51 -27.76 -12.97 -2.76
CA LEU A 51 -28.51 -14.17 -3.13
C LEU A 51 -30.02 -13.96 -2.98
N PHE A 52 -30.44 -13.22 -1.94
CA PHE A 52 -31.83 -12.77 -1.78
C PHE A 52 -32.23 -11.71 -2.82
N THR A 53 -31.28 -10.93 -3.36
CA THR A 53 -31.55 -9.93 -4.40
C THR A 53 -31.44 -10.49 -5.82
N GLU A 54 -30.80 -11.64 -6.05
CA GLU A 54 -30.98 -12.42 -7.29
C GLU A 54 -32.45 -12.81 -7.50
N ALA A 55 -33.22 -12.97 -6.42
CA ALA A 55 -34.68 -13.11 -6.48
C ALA A 55 -35.43 -11.80 -6.81
N LEU A 56 -34.76 -10.65 -6.75
CA LEU A 56 -35.29 -9.29 -7.02
C LEU A 56 -34.62 -8.60 -8.23
N ALA A 57 -33.80 -9.33 -9.02
CA ALA A 57 -32.84 -8.84 -10.02
C ALA A 57 -33.40 -8.09 -11.25
N ILE A 58 -34.61 -7.53 -11.18
CA ILE A 58 -35.15 -6.63 -12.21
C ILE A 58 -34.80 -5.16 -11.91
N VAL A 59 -34.42 -4.80 -10.67
CA VAL A 59 -34.45 -3.39 -10.26
C VAL A 59 -33.06 -2.77 -10.05
N SER A 60 -32.51 -2.34 -11.18
CA SER A 60 -31.74 -1.10 -11.36
C SER A 60 -30.23 -1.07 -11.08
N ASP A 61 -29.55 -0.54 -12.09
CA ASP A 61 -28.20 0.01 -12.18
C ASP A 61 -27.80 1.00 -11.04
N ARG A 62 -28.77 1.41 -10.21
CA ARG A 62 -28.57 2.25 -9.02
C ARG A 62 -28.10 1.41 -7.81
N TYR A 63 -28.49 0.15 -7.73
CA TYR A 63 -28.10 -0.78 -6.67
C TYR A 63 -26.63 -1.20 -6.80
N GLU A 64 -26.19 -1.57 -8.01
CA GLU A 64 -24.78 -1.89 -8.29
C GLU A 64 -23.87 -0.72 -7.92
N ARG A 65 -24.24 0.50 -8.33
CA ARG A 65 -23.53 1.73 -7.94
C ARG A 65 -23.58 2.03 -6.44
N ALA A 66 -24.59 1.57 -5.72
CA ALA A 66 -24.67 1.74 -4.27
C ALA A 66 -23.81 0.70 -3.54
N PHE A 67 -23.82 -0.55 -4.00
CA PHE A 67 -22.98 -1.63 -3.49
C PHE A 67 -21.50 -1.36 -3.70
N LEU A 68 -21.11 -0.94 -4.92
CA LEU A 68 -19.73 -0.55 -5.21
C LEU A 68 -19.28 0.63 -4.34
N ARG A 69 -20.12 1.66 -4.19
CA ARG A 69 -19.81 2.79 -3.28
C ARG A 69 -19.70 2.36 -1.82
N MET A 70 -20.54 1.43 -1.37
CA MET A 70 -20.46 0.89 -0.02
C MET A 70 -19.14 0.14 0.18
N MET A 71 -18.77 -0.75 -0.74
CA MET A 71 -17.49 -1.46 -0.69
C MET A 71 -16.29 -0.52 -0.68
N ASP A 72 -16.31 0.51 -1.52
CA ASP A 72 -15.24 1.49 -1.62
C ASP A 72 -15.12 2.30 -0.32
N GLN A 73 -16.25 2.64 0.29
CA GLN A 73 -16.30 3.33 1.59
C GLN A 73 -15.86 2.43 2.76
N THR A 74 -16.21 1.15 2.78
CA THR A 74 -15.69 0.19 3.77
C THR A 74 -14.19 -0.02 3.57
N ALA A 75 -13.73 -0.26 2.34
CA ALA A 75 -12.30 -0.41 2.05
C ALA A 75 -11.50 0.84 2.45
N GLY A 76 -11.97 2.04 2.10
CA GLY A 76 -11.34 3.31 2.43
C GLY A 76 -11.28 3.62 3.93
N ARG A 77 -12.27 3.15 4.72
CA ARG A 77 -12.26 3.29 6.18
C ARG A 77 -11.41 2.24 6.89
N LEU A 78 -11.26 1.07 6.29
CA LEU A 78 -10.63 -0.09 6.93
C LEU A 78 -9.14 -0.26 6.60
N LEU A 79 -8.70 0.14 5.41
CA LEU A 79 -7.27 0.13 5.05
C LEU A 79 -6.39 0.97 6.00
N PRO A 80 -6.83 2.14 6.50
CA PRO A 80 -6.12 2.88 7.54
C PRO A 80 -6.06 2.16 8.89
N LEU A 81 -7.02 1.30 9.23
CA LEU A 81 -6.97 0.52 10.48
C LEU A 81 -5.87 -0.54 10.43
N ALA A 82 -5.63 -1.13 9.26
CA ALA A 82 -4.53 -2.05 9.04
C ALA A 82 -3.15 -1.36 9.04
N SER A 83 -3.07 -0.03 8.87
CA SER A 83 -1.79 0.68 8.83
C SER A 83 -1.11 0.80 10.20
N TRP A 84 -1.83 0.55 11.31
CA TRP A 84 -1.24 0.42 12.66
C TRP A 84 -0.52 -0.92 12.87
N CYS A 85 -0.86 -1.94 12.08
CA CYS A 85 -0.35 -3.29 12.32
C CYS A 85 1.16 -3.38 12.06
N VAL A 86 1.91 -3.88 13.07
CA VAL A 86 3.34 -4.15 12.94
C VAL A 86 3.51 -5.52 12.33
N THR A 87 4.29 -5.60 11.26
CA THR A 87 4.58 -6.86 10.59
C THR A 87 5.78 -7.58 11.22
N TRP A 88 5.88 -8.90 11.06
CA TRP A 88 7.01 -9.66 11.57
C TRP A 88 8.38 -9.16 11.06
N PRO A 89 8.54 -8.81 9.76
CA PRO A 89 9.78 -8.23 9.28
C PRO A 89 10.12 -6.89 9.94
N GLU A 90 9.13 -6.05 10.27
CA GLU A 90 9.37 -4.81 11.02
C GLU A 90 9.88 -5.11 12.43
N LEU A 91 9.29 -6.09 13.14
CA LEU A 91 9.78 -6.46 14.47
C LEU A 91 11.22 -7.00 14.43
N ARG A 92 11.55 -7.82 13.42
CA ARG A 92 12.84 -8.52 13.33
C ARG A 92 13.96 -7.64 12.77
N HIS A 93 13.66 -6.82 11.77
CA HIS A 93 14.64 -6.06 11.00
C HIS A 93 14.55 -4.55 11.23
N GLU A 94 13.83 -4.07 12.27
CA GLU A 94 13.88 -2.64 12.62
C GLU A 94 15.34 -2.21 12.87
N GLY A 95 15.80 -1.20 12.14
CA GLY A 95 17.19 -0.71 12.18
C GLY A 95 18.20 -1.47 11.31
N ASP A 96 17.79 -2.55 10.64
CA ASP A 96 18.65 -3.29 9.70
C ASP A 96 18.63 -2.62 8.32
N THR A 97 19.62 -1.75 8.08
CA THR A 97 19.73 -0.97 6.84
C THR A 97 19.88 -1.84 5.60
N ALA A 98 20.56 -2.98 5.70
CA ALA A 98 20.79 -3.90 4.59
C ALA A 98 19.49 -4.59 4.17
N PHE A 99 18.69 -5.04 5.14
CA PHE A 99 17.36 -5.58 4.88
C PHE A 99 16.46 -4.56 4.17
N TYR A 100 16.43 -3.30 4.66
CA TYR A 100 15.60 -2.26 4.06
C TYR A 100 16.06 -1.87 2.66
N ARG A 101 17.37 -1.82 2.38
CA ARG A 101 17.91 -1.62 1.02
C ARG A 101 17.40 -2.70 0.07
N ALA A 102 17.62 -3.98 0.42
CA ALA A 102 17.19 -5.10 -0.41
C ALA A 102 15.66 -5.11 -0.62
N ARG A 103 14.89 -4.69 0.40
CA ARG A 103 13.43 -4.56 0.30
C ARG A 103 13.02 -3.46 -0.67
N VAL A 104 13.65 -2.28 -0.61
CA VAL A 104 13.39 -1.19 -1.55
C VAL A 104 13.72 -1.60 -2.98
N ASP A 105 14.90 -2.16 -3.20
CA ASP A 105 15.35 -2.60 -4.52
C ASP A 105 14.36 -3.61 -5.15
N LYS A 106 13.89 -4.55 -4.33
CA LYS A 106 12.88 -5.54 -4.74
C LYS A 106 11.53 -4.90 -5.03
N VAL A 107 11.06 -3.96 -4.20
CA VAL A 107 9.76 -3.30 -4.38
C VAL A 107 9.77 -2.43 -5.63
N VAL A 108 10.78 -1.56 -5.79
CA VAL A 108 10.94 -0.70 -6.96
C VAL A 108 11.10 -1.57 -8.21
N GLY A 109 11.98 -2.58 -8.19
CA GLY A 109 12.15 -3.49 -9.32
C GLY A 109 10.87 -4.24 -9.72
N ASN A 110 10.04 -4.65 -8.76
CA ASN A 110 8.74 -5.26 -9.05
C ASN A 110 7.71 -4.28 -9.62
N TRP A 111 7.76 -3.01 -9.23
CA TRP A 111 6.95 -1.96 -9.85
C TRP A 111 7.43 -1.65 -11.26
N THR A 112 8.74 -1.48 -11.46
CA THR A 112 9.36 -1.26 -12.77
C THR A 112 9.00 -2.36 -13.74
N LYS A 113 9.13 -3.64 -13.34
CA LYS A 113 8.71 -4.78 -14.19
C LYS A 113 7.24 -4.73 -14.60
N ARG A 114 6.36 -4.19 -13.75
CA ARG A 114 4.93 -4.05 -14.07
C ARG A 114 4.67 -2.84 -14.94
N ALA A 115 5.34 -1.71 -14.69
CA ALA A 115 5.20 -0.47 -15.44
C ALA A 115 5.81 -0.57 -16.86
N SER A 116 6.93 -1.28 -16.99
CA SER A 116 7.62 -1.51 -18.25
C SER A 116 7.03 -2.64 -19.08
N ALA A 117 6.03 -3.37 -18.57
CA ALA A 117 5.42 -4.46 -19.30
C ALA A 117 4.62 -3.91 -20.51
N PRO A 118 4.74 -4.51 -21.70
CA PRO A 118 3.96 -4.06 -22.86
C PRO A 118 2.47 -4.19 -22.57
N ALA A 119 1.69 -3.19 -23.03
CA ALA A 119 0.25 -3.21 -22.88
C ALA A 119 -0.35 -4.33 -23.75
N GLU A 120 -0.87 -5.38 -23.11
CA GLU A 120 -1.56 -6.44 -23.80
C GLU A 120 -3.04 -6.07 -24.06
N PRO A 121 -3.58 -6.36 -25.25
CA PRO A 121 -5.00 -6.18 -25.51
C PRO A 121 -5.79 -7.09 -24.56
N LYS A 122 -6.74 -6.50 -23.81
CA LYS A 122 -7.59 -7.13 -22.77
C LYS A 122 -6.99 -7.26 -21.36
N LYS A 123 -5.77 -6.78 -21.11
CA LYS A 123 -5.24 -6.65 -19.73
C LYS A 123 -5.35 -5.19 -19.25
N PRO A 124 -5.45 -4.96 -17.93
CA PRO A 124 -5.36 -3.62 -17.37
C PRO A 124 -4.04 -2.97 -17.80
N LYS A 125 -4.09 -1.66 -18.07
CA LYS A 125 -2.91 -0.90 -18.45
C LYS A 125 -1.83 -1.00 -17.36
N PRO A 126 -0.54 -1.02 -17.74
CA PRO A 126 0.56 -0.93 -16.80
C PRO A 126 0.37 0.24 -15.82
N PRO A 127 0.72 0.06 -14.53
CA PRO A 127 0.62 1.13 -13.56
C PRO A 127 1.60 2.26 -13.89
N VAL A 128 1.07 3.47 -14.01
CA VAL A 128 1.86 4.68 -14.29
C VAL A 128 2.29 5.38 -13.00
N GLU A 129 1.55 5.17 -11.91
CA GLU A 129 1.84 5.72 -10.59
C GLU A 129 2.13 4.59 -9.60
N CYS A 130 3.10 4.84 -8.71
CA CYS A 130 3.49 3.93 -7.65
C CYS A 130 3.65 4.70 -6.34
N GLU A 131 3.00 4.23 -5.29
CA GLU A 131 3.19 4.69 -3.92
C GLU A 131 4.00 3.66 -3.14
N ILE A 132 5.17 4.04 -2.65
CA ILE A 132 5.99 3.21 -1.77
C ILE A 132 5.77 3.71 -0.35
N PRO A 133 5.19 2.91 0.56
CA PRO A 133 4.89 3.37 1.93
C PRO A 133 6.14 3.38 2.82
N LEU A 134 6.18 4.25 3.84
CA LEU A 134 7.30 4.40 4.78
C LEU A 134 7.80 3.07 5.36
N ARG A 135 6.90 2.14 5.68
CA ARG A 135 7.25 0.79 6.18
C ARG A 135 8.21 -0.01 5.28
N ALA A 136 8.32 0.34 4.01
CA ALA A 136 9.20 -0.32 3.05
C ALA A 136 10.63 0.23 3.07
N TYR A 137 10.82 1.49 3.47
CA TYR A 137 12.12 2.19 3.45
C TYR A 137 12.53 2.84 4.77
N ARG A 138 11.74 2.67 5.85
CA ARG A 138 11.97 3.30 7.17
C ARG A 138 13.43 3.26 7.64
N GLY A 139 14.08 2.09 7.53
CA GLY A 139 15.46 1.90 7.99
C GLY A 139 16.55 2.45 7.06
N VAL A 140 16.22 2.81 5.81
CA VAL A 140 17.20 3.35 4.83
C VAL A 140 16.90 4.81 4.44
N GLY A 141 15.68 5.28 4.68
CA GLY A 141 15.22 6.62 4.31
C GLY A 141 14.64 6.68 2.89
N GLY A 142 13.88 7.74 2.62
CA GLY A 142 13.30 7.99 1.30
C GLY A 142 14.36 8.26 0.23
N GLY A 143 15.55 8.72 0.61
CA GLY A 143 16.63 9.03 -0.33
C GLY A 143 17.09 7.82 -1.14
N HIS A 144 17.20 6.64 -0.53
CA HIS A 144 17.54 5.39 -1.25
C HIS A 144 16.42 4.98 -2.22
N VAL A 145 15.15 5.23 -1.87
CA VAL A 145 14.03 5.00 -2.79
C VAL A 145 14.15 5.89 -4.01
N ALA A 146 14.43 7.18 -3.81
CA ALA A 146 14.62 8.13 -4.89
C ALA A 146 15.80 7.74 -5.79
N GLU A 147 16.94 7.37 -5.21
CA GLU A 147 18.13 6.92 -5.95
C GLU A 147 17.81 5.74 -6.87
N VAL A 148 17.20 4.68 -6.32
CA VAL A 148 16.86 3.47 -7.09
C VAL A 148 15.77 3.74 -8.12
N ALA A 149 14.78 4.57 -7.78
CA ALA A 149 13.68 4.92 -8.68
C ALA A 149 14.18 5.74 -9.87
N LEU A 150 14.98 6.79 -9.63
CA LEU A 150 15.59 7.61 -10.67
C LEU A 150 16.50 6.78 -11.58
N ALA A 151 17.31 5.88 -11.01
CA ALA A 151 18.16 4.97 -11.79
C ALA A 151 17.36 4.02 -12.71
N GLN A 152 16.10 3.73 -12.36
CA GLN A 152 15.20 2.88 -13.15
C GLN A 152 14.28 3.68 -14.10
N GLY A 153 14.39 5.00 -14.14
CA GLY A 153 13.61 5.87 -15.03
C GLY A 153 12.28 6.36 -14.46
N TRP A 154 12.07 6.24 -13.15
CA TRP A 154 10.92 6.86 -12.48
C TRP A 154 11.18 8.34 -12.18
N GLU A 155 10.14 9.14 -12.23
CA GLU A 155 10.12 10.53 -11.77
C GLU A 155 9.52 10.64 -10.38
N LEU A 156 10.04 11.56 -9.59
CA LEU A 156 9.54 11.84 -8.24
C LEU A 156 8.37 12.83 -8.32
N ARG A 157 7.28 12.52 -7.64
CA ARG A 157 6.16 13.44 -7.42
C ARG A 157 6.26 14.11 -6.04
N PRO A 158 5.62 15.27 -5.83
CA PRO A 158 5.44 15.83 -4.49
C PRO A 158 4.86 14.76 -3.56
N SER A 159 5.60 14.43 -2.49
CA SER A 159 5.34 13.28 -1.63
C SER A 159 5.52 13.66 -0.18
N ASP A 160 4.65 13.16 0.70
CA ASP A 160 4.89 13.21 2.14
C ASP A 160 5.75 12.01 2.53
N VAL A 161 7.07 12.21 2.56
CA VAL A 161 8.07 11.15 2.78
C VAL A 161 7.90 10.45 4.13
N ARG A 162 7.24 11.10 5.11
CA ARG A 162 6.91 10.49 6.40
C ARG A 162 5.75 9.50 6.32
N ARG A 163 5.10 9.43 5.15
CA ARG A 163 3.99 8.52 4.86
C ARG A 163 4.33 7.61 3.68
N GLU A 164 4.71 8.19 2.55
CA GLU A 164 4.94 7.49 1.29
C GLU A 164 5.79 8.31 0.32
N VAL A 165 6.53 7.62 -0.55
CA VAL A 165 7.19 8.21 -1.72
C VAL A 165 6.37 7.86 -2.95
N ARG A 166 5.92 8.89 -3.67
CA ARG A 166 5.14 8.77 -4.91
C ARG A 166 6.05 8.89 -6.13
N LEU A 167 5.94 7.89 -6.99
CA LEU A 167 6.74 7.73 -8.21
C LEU A 167 5.82 7.72 -9.42
N TRP A 168 6.29 8.34 -10.50
CA TRP A 168 5.62 8.38 -11.79
C TRP A 168 6.49 7.76 -12.88
N TRP A 169 5.91 6.87 -13.69
CA TRP A 169 6.61 6.24 -14.79
C TRP A 169 6.50 7.12 -16.04
N SER A 170 7.57 7.87 -16.32
CA SER A 170 7.60 8.81 -17.45
C SER A 170 7.59 8.11 -18.82
N ALA A 171 8.09 6.89 -18.92
CA ALA A 171 8.11 6.14 -20.18
C ALA A 171 6.72 5.63 -20.64
N ALA A 172 5.65 5.89 -19.87
CA ALA A 172 4.27 5.61 -20.28
C ALA A 172 3.44 6.85 -20.65
N SER A 173 4.03 8.06 -20.64
CA SER A 173 3.37 9.30 -21.12
C SER A 173 3.58 9.56 -22.60
#